data_AF-A0A7G7MN46-F1
#
_entry.id   AF-A0A7G7MN46-F1
#
_cell.length_a   1.000
_cell.length_b   1.000
_cell.length_c   1.000
_cell.angle_alpha   90.00
_cell.angle_beta   90.00
_cell.angle_gamma   90.00
#
_symmetry.space_group_name_H-M   'P 1'
#
loop_
_entity.id
_entity.type
_entity.pdbx_description
1 polymer ?
#
loop_
_entity_poly.entity_id
_entity_poly.type
_entity_poly.pdbx_seq_one_letter_code
_entity_poly.pdbx_strand_id
1 'polypeptide(L)'
;MWEPVGPLPASVYWRRRFVAILSTVAALVAVAWTTAALLTPPATTPTTQPGRAAMTAPQQADPSPVPASTPGTGPSPTAGEASASAAGSATESATSEASATTSEVVLPDDTPRAAVPVPPSVPVPPSGPVPCTNDMISVGAEIDQPEHRVGERPTLRLVVVNISEQPCVRDLDGARQEIVVWSGDGVDRLWSSNDCVNPATVDLRTLVPGQPVAFAVRWAGRTSTPGCAETRTEVPAGAYRVLTRVDDVISEPAPFLRNP
;
A
#
# COMPACT_ATOMS: atom_id res chain seq x y z
N MET A 1 -40.61 -3.85 11.47
CA MET A 1 -40.42 -4.63 10.24
C MET A 1 -40.98 -3.82 9.07
N TRP A 2 -40.16 -2.99 8.43
CA TRP A 2 -40.53 -2.24 7.23
C TRP A 2 -39.43 -2.51 6.21
N GLU A 3 -39.62 -3.53 5.38
CA GLU A 3 -38.78 -3.79 4.21
C GLU A 3 -39.37 -3.01 3.03
N PRO A 4 -38.66 -1.99 2.50
CA PRO A 4 -39.11 -1.28 1.32
C PRO A 4 -38.88 -2.14 0.08
N VAL A 5 -39.95 -2.71 -0.46
CA VAL A 5 -39.94 -3.37 -1.77
C VAL A 5 -39.95 -2.31 -2.87
N GLY A 6 -38.78 -2.05 -3.44
CA GLY A 6 -38.60 -1.22 -4.63
C GLY A 6 -37.41 -1.71 -5.46
N PRO A 7 -37.39 -1.46 -6.79
CA PRO A 7 -36.45 -2.06 -7.74
C PRO A 7 -35.02 -1.50 -7.68
N LEU A 8 -34.64 -0.82 -6.59
CA LEU A 8 -33.35 -0.17 -6.41
C LEU A 8 -32.62 -0.81 -5.23
N PRO A 9 -31.30 -1.05 -5.34
CA PRO A 9 -30.53 -1.80 -4.34
C PRO A 9 -30.61 -1.13 -2.96
N ALA A 10 -30.78 -1.95 -1.91
CA ALA A 10 -30.95 -1.51 -0.52
C ALA A 10 -29.83 -0.55 -0.03
N SER A 11 -28.64 -0.65 -0.63
CA SER A 11 -27.51 0.25 -0.37
C SER A 11 -27.78 1.71 -0.77
N VAL A 12 -28.53 1.96 -1.85
CA VAL A 12 -28.89 3.33 -2.28
C VAL A 12 -29.93 3.93 -1.34
N TYR A 13 -30.87 3.13 -0.86
CA TYR A 13 -31.85 3.55 0.14
C TYR A 13 -31.16 3.93 1.46
N TRP A 14 -30.25 3.09 1.96
CA TRP A 14 -29.51 3.39 3.19
C TRP A 14 -28.59 4.60 3.03
N ARG A 15 -27.88 4.76 1.90
CA ARG A 15 -27.07 5.95 1.62
C ARG A 15 -27.90 7.23 1.63
N ARG A 16 -29.07 7.25 0.95
CA ARG A 16 -29.96 8.42 0.96
C ARG A 16 -30.53 8.71 2.34
N ARG A 17 -30.85 7.68 3.12
CA ARG A 17 -31.38 7.82 4.48
C ARG A 17 -30.31 8.33 5.45
N PHE A 18 -29.06 7.87 5.35
CA PHE A 18 -27.94 8.41 6.13
C PHE A 18 -27.64 9.86 5.79
N VAL A 19 -27.64 10.22 4.50
CA VAL A 19 -27.45 11.62 4.06
C VAL A 19 -28.56 12.52 4.60
N ALA A 20 -29.83 12.08 4.57
CA ALA A 20 -30.94 12.85 5.12
C ALA A 20 -30.89 13.00 6.65
N ILE A 21 -30.45 11.96 7.38
CA ILE A 21 -30.28 12.03 8.83
C ILE A 21 -29.13 12.98 9.18
N LEU A 22 -27.98 12.85 8.53
CA LEU A 22 -26.82 13.73 8.76
C LEU A 22 -27.13 15.19 8.45
N SER A 23 -27.82 15.48 7.34
CA SER A 23 -28.21 16.85 7.00
C SER A 23 -29.16 17.45 8.02
N THR A 24 -30.11 16.66 8.53
CA THR A 24 -31.05 17.09 9.58
C THR A 24 -30.32 17.37 10.89
N VAL A 25 -29.40 16.49 11.30
CA VAL A 25 -28.59 16.69 12.51
C VAL A 25 -27.69 17.93 12.38
N ALA A 26 -27.03 18.11 11.23
CA ALA A 26 -26.20 19.28 10.98
C ALA A 26 -27.01 20.59 11.03
N ALA A 27 -28.23 20.60 10.48
CA ALA A 27 -29.13 21.74 10.56
C ALA A 27 -29.52 22.06 12.01
N LEU A 28 -29.83 21.04 12.82
CA LEU A 28 -30.14 21.22 14.24
C LEU A 28 -28.94 21.77 15.04
N VAL A 29 -27.73 21.26 14.78
CA VAL A 29 -26.50 21.77 15.41
C VAL A 29 -26.23 23.21 15.01
N ALA A 30 -26.43 23.58 13.74
CA ALA A 30 -26.26 24.95 13.27
C ALA A 30 -27.27 25.90 13.95
N VAL A 31 -28.54 25.49 14.11
CA VAL A 31 -29.56 26.28 14.82
C VAL A 31 -29.23 26.40 16.31
N ALA A 32 -28.71 25.34 16.94
CA ALA A 32 -28.25 25.41 18.34
C ALA A 32 -27.06 26.36 18.51
N TRP A 33 -26.10 26.35 17.56
CA TRP A 33 -24.96 27.26 17.57
C TRP A 33 -25.38 28.73 17.38
N THR A 34 -26.31 29.00 16.46
CA THR A 34 -26.77 30.38 16.22
C THR A 34 -27.60 30.92 17.38
N THR A 35 -28.42 30.09 18.02
CA THR A 35 -29.16 30.49 19.23
C THR A 35 -28.22 30.71 20.43
N ALA A 36 -27.19 29.89 20.61
CA ALA A 36 -26.16 30.11 21.64
C ALA A 36 -25.43 31.44 21.44
N ALA A 37 -25.04 31.78 20.21
CA ALA A 37 -24.34 33.03 19.90
C ALA A 37 -25.21 34.28 20.14
N LEU A 38 -26.53 34.18 20.01
CA LEU A 38 -27.48 35.28 20.24
C LEU A 38 -27.78 35.52 21.73
N LEU A 39 -27.54 34.54 22.62
CA LEU A 39 -27.81 34.67 24.06
C LEU A 39 -26.55 34.89 24.93
N THR A 40 -25.34 34.87 24.36
CA THR A 40 -24.11 35.15 25.11
C THR A 40 -23.81 36.65 25.22
N PRO A 41 -23.80 37.24 26.43
CA PRO A 41 -23.29 38.60 26.63
C PRO A 41 -21.75 38.64 26.49
N PRO A 42 -21.18 39.75 25.98
CA PRO A 42 -19.74 39.86 25.76
C PRO A 42 -18.98 39.94 27.09
N ALA A 43 -17.94 39.10 27.24
CA ALA A 43 -16.98 39.19 28.33
C ALA A 43 -16.00 40.35 28.09
N THR A 44 -15.82 41.20 29.11
CA THR A 44 -14.84 42.28 29.15
C THR A 44 -13.43 41.74 29.38
N THR A 45 -12.50 42.12 28.51
CA THR A 45 -11.06 41.83 28.63
C THR A 45 -10.38 42.76 29.63
N PRO A 46 -9.51 42.28 30.55
CA PRO A 46 -8.57 43.14 31.25
C PRO A 46 -7.32 43.40 30.40
N THR A 47 -7.05 44.69 30.18
CA THR A 47 -5.80 45.28 29.69
C THR A 47 -4.65 44.96 30.65
N THR A 48 -3.53 44.43 30.15
CA THR A 48 -2.24 44.45 30.88
C THR A 48 -1.16 45.09 30.01
N GLN A 49 -0.54 46.09 30.61
CA GLN A 49 0.39 47.09 30.10
C GLN A 49 1.83 46.56 29.90
N PRO A 50 2.60 47.06 28.92
CA PRO A 50 4.00 46.67 28.74
C PRO A 50 4.92 47.37 29.75
N GLY A 51 5.62 46.56 30.55
CA GLY A 51 6.71 46.97 31.46
C GLY A 51 8.07 46.99 30.77
N ARG A 52 8.91 47.94 31.21
CA ARG A 52 10.15 48.41 30.61
C ARG A 52 11.39 47.65 31.13
N ALA A 53 12.41 47.56 30.26
CA ALA A 53 13.85 47.55 30.51
C ALA A 53 14.59 46.30 31.04
N ALA A 54 15.48 45.75 30.19
CA ALA A 54 16.92 45.52 30.43
C ALA A 54 17.54 45.03 29.09
N MET A 55 18.16 45.87 28.25
CA MET A 55 19.61 46.18 28.23
C MET A 55 20.53 44.99 28.53
N THR A 56 21.06 44.34 27.49
CA THR A 56 22.49 43.95 27.38
C THR A 56 22.85 43.82 25.89
N ALA A 57 23.95 44.46 25.51
CA ALA A 57 24.44 44.69 24.14
C ALA A 57 25.14 43.46 23.52
N PRO A 58 25.35 43.43 22.18
CA PRO A 58 26.09 42.39 21.49
C PRO A 58 27.60 42.67 21.53
N GLN A 59 28.44 41.62 21.62
CA GLN A 59 29.88 41.77 21.38
C GLN A 59 30.33 40.80 20.28
N GLN A 60 30.89 41.42 19.25
CA GLN A 60 31.46 40.86 18.04
C GLN A 60 32.92 41.36 18.00
N ALA A 61 33.88 40.46 17.78
CA ALA A 61 35.26 40.75 17.36
C ALA A 61 35.79 39.46 16.69
N ASP A 62 35.79 39.35 15.36
CA ASP A 62 36.83 39.74 14.36
C ASP A 62 38.00 38.72 14.25
N PRO A 63 38.66 38.57 13.07
CA PRO A 63 39.13 37.30 12.54
C PRO A 63 40.66 37.28 12.37
N SER A 64 41.23 36.15 11.93
CA SER A 64 42.57 36.12 11.28
C SER A 64 42.89 34.74 10.68
N PRO A 65 43.85 34.64 9.72
CA PRO A 65 43.65 33.91 8.47
C PRO A 65 44.56 32.68 8.24
N VAL A 66 44.19 31.90 7.21
CA VAL A 66 44.89 30.93 6.29
C VAL A 66 46.44 30.82 6.35
N PRO A 67 47.11 29.72 5.87
CA PRO A 67 46.78 29.00 4.61
C PRO A 67 47.18 27.50 4.42
N ALA A 68 46.77 26.99 3.24
CA ALA A 68 47.53 26.21 2.25
C ALA A 68 47.57 24.65 2.26
N SER A 69 47.31 24.13 1.04
CA SER A 69 47.92 22.94 0.37
C SER A 69 47.39 21.56 0.78
N THR A 70 47.09 20.59 -0.09
CA THR A 70 47.32 20.37 -1.54
C THR A 70 46.50 19.12 -1.96
N PRO A 71 46.28 18.88 -3.27
CA PRO A 71 45.49 17.77 -3.81
C PRO A 71 46.35 16.52 -4.06
N GLY A 72 45.74 15.33 -3.89
CA GLY A 72 46.39 14.03 -4.13
C GLY A 72 45.61 13.16 -5.11
N THR A 73 46.04 13.23 -6.36
CA THR A 73 45.72 12.36 -7.51
C THR A 73 46.22 10.92 -7.29
N GLY A 74 45.54 9.92 -7.86
CA GLY A 74 46.18 8.60 -8.06
C GLY A 74 45.23 7.47 -8.46
N PRO A 75 45.13 7.10 -9.75
CA PRO A 75 44.30 6.03 -10.28
C PRO A 75 45.07 4.71 -10.43
N SER A 76 44.39 3.56 -10.42
CA SER A 76 44.60 2.53 -11.46
C SER A 76 43.70 1.29 -11.34
N PRO A 77 43.43 0.63 -12.47
CA PRO A 77 42.49 -0.46 -12.62
C PRO A 77 43.17 -1.83 -12.44
N THR A 78 42.38 -2.89 -12.33
CA THR A 78 42.84 -4.23 -12.71
C THR A 78 41.74 -4.90 -13.51
N ALA A 79 42.02 -5.01 -14.81
CA ALA A 79 41.35 -5.89 -15.74
C ALA A 79 41.83 -7.33 -15.49
N GLY A 80 40.90 -8.27 -15.70
CA GLY A 80 41.17 -9.70 -15.76
C GLY A 80 40.19 -10.36 -16.74
N GLU A 81 40.49 -10.22 -18.03
CA GLU A 81 40.24 -11.24 -19.08
C GLU A 81 40.65 -12.65 -18.60
N ALA A 82 40.20 -13.79 -19.12
CA ALA A 82 39.23 -14.17 -20.14
C ALA A 82 39.09 -15.72 -20.08
N SER A 83 38.09 -16.23 -20.81
CA SER A 83 38.10 -17.50 -21.56
C SER A 83 38.05 -18.86 -20.85
N ALA A 84 36.97 -19.61 -21.13
CA ALA A 84 36.93 -20.81 -22.00
C ALA A 84 35.64 -21.61 -21.65
N SER A 85 34.64 -21.70 -22.53
CA SER A 85 34.47 -22.69 -23.61
C SER A 85 34.52 -24.16 -23.15
N ALA A 86 33.36 -24.83 -23.15
CA ALA A 86 33.21 -26.19 -23.68
C ALA A 86 31.74 -26.60 -23.79
N ALA A 87 31.37 -27.05 -24.99
CA ALA A 87 30.13 -27.74 -25.30
C ALA A 87 30.10 -29.14 -24.67
N GLY A 88 28.90 -29.63 -24.37
CA GLY A 88 28.65 -31.00 -23.98
C GLY A 88 27.16 -31.33 -24.07
N SER A 89 26.73 -31.82 -25.23
CA SER A 89 25.47 -32.55 -25.37
C SER A 89 25.50 -33.82 -24.51
N ALA A 90 24.44 -34.04 -23.74
CA ALA A 90 23.98 -35.38 -23.42
C ALA A 90 22.46 -35.34 -23.20
N THR A 91 21.76 -35.94 -24.16
CA THR A 91 20.38 -36.37 -24.09
C THR A 91 20.26 -37.44 -23.02
N GLU A 92 19.38 -37.26 -22.05
CA GLU A 92 18.73 -38.39 -21.39
C GLU A 92 17.34 -37.99 -20.88
N SER A 93 16.36 -38.60 -21.53
CA SER A 93 14.95 -38.60 -21.16
C SER A 93 14.81 -39.23 -19.77
N ALA A 94 14.35 -38.44 -18.81
CA ALA A 94 13.68 -38.95 -17.63
C ALA A 94 12.25 -38.41 -17.65
N THR A 95 11.34 -39.36 -17.79
CA THR A 95 9.88 -39.27 -17.67
C THR A 95 9.44 -38.26 -16.62
N SER A 96 9.00 -37.08 -17.07
CA SER A 96 8.25 -36.10 -16.29
C SER A 96 6.86 -36.65 -16.00
N GLU A 97 6.69 -37.28 -14.84
CA GLU A 97 5.39 -37.26 -14.17
C GLU A 97 5.36 -35.97 -13.35
N ALA A 98 4.97 -34.88 -14.02
CA ALA A 98 4.87 -33.56 -13.44
C ALA A 98 3.74 -33.56 -12.40
N SER A 99 4.10 -33.78 -11.14
CA SER A 99 3.40 -33.13 -10.04
C SER A 99 3.52 -31.63 -10.26
N ALA A 100 2.48 -31.02 -10.81
CA ALA A 100 2.33 -29.58 -10.87
C ALA A 100 2.20 -29.07 -9.44
N THR A 101 3.34 -28.77 -8.83
CA THR A 101 3.42 -28.14 -7.52
C THR A 101 2.78 -26.76 -7.62
N THR A 102 1.53 -26.65 -7.19
CA THR A 102 0.74 -25.42 -7.09
C THR A 102 1.23 -24.57 -5.92
N SER A 103 2.52 -24.21 -5.92
CA SER A 103 3.07 -23.26 -4.94
C SER A 103 2.92 -21.86 -5.50
N GLU A 104 1.80 -21.24 -5.16
CA GLU A 104 1.56 -19.82 -5.39
C GLU A 104 2.01 -19.08 -4.15
N VAL A 105 3.15 -18.42 -4.28
CA VAL A 105 3.78 -17.67 -3.20
C VAL A 105 3.82 -16.21 -3.61
N VAL A 106 3.51 -15.33 -2.66
CA VAL A 106 3.66 -13.89 -2.82
C VAL A 106 5.14 -13.55 -2.77
N LEU A 107 5.64 -12.88 -3.80
CA LEU A 107 7.06 -12.58 -3.98
C LEU A 107 7.24 -11.10 -4.34
N PRO A 108 8.39 -10.48 -4.04
CA PRO A 108 8.70 -9.15 -4.53
C PRO A 108 8.54 -9.05 -6.06
N ASP A 109 8.00 -7.93 -6.52
CA ASP A 109 7.85 -7.61 -7.94
C ASP A 109 8.64 -6.35 -8.30
N ASP A 110 9.69 -6.54 -9.10
CA ASP A 110 10.59 -5.48 -9.56
C ASP A 110 10.10 -4.79 -10.85
N THR A 111 8.88 -5.11 -11.31
CA THR A 111 8.28 -4.44 -12.48
C THR A 111 8.23 -2.94 -12.23
N PRO A 112 8.83 -2.09 -13.10
CA PRO A 112 8.87 -0.65 -12.88
C PRO A 112 7.47 -0.07 -12.76
N ARG A 113 7.25 0.71 -11.69
CA ARG A 113 6.02 1.46 -11.47
C ARG A 113 6.31 2.94 -11.36
N ALA A 114 5.43 3.76 -11.93
CA ALA A 114 5.53 5.20 -11.80
C ALA A 114 5.41 5.63 -10.34
N ALA A 115 6.23 6.58 -9.92
CA ALA A 115 6.12 7.18 -8.60
C ALA A 115 4.78 7.89 -8.44
N VAL A 116 4.18 7.78 -7.27
CA VAL A 116 2.96 8.49 -6.90
C VAL A 116 3.36 9.89 -6.40
N PRO A 117 2.75 10.97 -6.92
CA PRO A 117 3.00 12.30 -6.41
C PRO A 117 2.63 12.39 -4.92
N VAL A 118 3.58 12.84 -4.11
CA VAL A 118 3.43 13.09 -2.67
C VAL A 118 4.00 14.47 -2.34
N PRO A 119 3.67 15.05 -1.17
CA PRO A 119 4.29 16.30 -0.73
C PRO A 119 5.82 16.16 -0.65
N PRO A 120 6.56 17.29 -0.70
CA PRO A 120 8.01 17.26 -0.62
C PRO A 120 8.47 16.55 0.66
N SER A 121 9.42 15.63 0.52
CA SER A 121 9.88 14.83 1.65
C SER A 121 10.59 15.68 2.69
N VAL A 122 10.25 15.50 3.96
CA VAL A 122 10.94 16.10 5.11
C VAL A 122 12.18 15.26 5.44
N PRO A 123 13.29 15.86 5.92
CA PRO A 123 14.50 15.11 6.27
C PRO A 123 14.22 14.00 7.29
N VAL A 124 14.91 12.87 7.12
CA VAL A 124 14.86 11.74 8.07
C VAL A 124 15.42 12.20 9.42
N PRO A 125 14.74 11.89 10.54
CA PRO A 125 15.27 12.21 11.86
C PRO A 125 16.61 11.50 12.12
N PRO A 126 17.47 12.03 13.01
CA PRO A 126 18.80 11.46 13.28
C PRO A 126 18.74 10.04 13.88
N SER A 127 17.58 9.63 14.41
CA SER A 127 17.30 8.27 14.87
C SER A 127 17.06 7.26 13.73
N GLY A 128 17.05 7.71 12.46
CA GLY A 128 16.65 6.90 11.32
C GLY A 128 15.13 6.91 11.07
N PRO A 129 14.65 6.23 10.01
CA PRO A 129 13.23 6.18 9.66
C PRO A 129 12.37 5.62 10.79
N VAL A 130 11.21 6.23 11.01
CA VAL A 130 10.23 5.76 12.01
C VAL A 130 9.47 4.53 11.50
N PRO A 131 8.82 3.72 12.36
CA PRO A 131 7.91 2.68 11.91
C PRO A 131 6.72 3.28 11.13
N CYS A 132 6.35 2.69 9.99
CA CYS A 132 5.17 3.13 9.25
C CYS A 132 3.90 2.80 10.05
N THR A 133 3.02 3.80 10.21
CA THR A 133 1.63 3.56 10.64
C THR A 133 0.75 3.26 9.43
N ASN A 134 -0.46 2.78 9.68
CA ASN A 134 -1.43 2.48 8.62
C ASN A 134 -1.83 3.75 7.83
N ASP A 135 -1.90 4.91 8.49
CA ASP A 135 -2.23 6.20 7.85
C ASP A 135 -1.09 6.75 6.97
N MET A 136 0.14 6.23 7.14
CA MET A 136 1.29 6.64 6.34
C MET A 136 1.39 5.89 5.01
N ILE A 137 0.62 4.81 4.82
CA ILE A 137 0.68 3.98 3.63
C ILE A 137 -0.66 3.92 2.90
N SER A 138 -0.59 3.71 1.60
CA SER A 138 -1.72 3.23 0.80
C SER A 138 -1.40 1.84 0.24
N VAL A 139 -2.44 1.04 0.07
CA VAL A 139 -2.36 -0.31 -0.52
C VAL A 139 -3.21 -0.33 -1.79
N GLY A 140 -2.67 -0.88 -2.88
CA GLY A 140 -3.31 -1.00 -4.17
C GLY A 140 -3.36 -2.46 -4.64
N ALA A 141 -4.48 -2.85 -5.26
CA ALA A 141 -4.62 -4.11 -5.97
C ALA A 141 -4.41 -3.90 -7.46
N GLU A 142 -3.71 -4.81 -8.12
CA GLU A 142 -3.52 -4.77 -9.56
C GLU A 142 -3.55 -6.16 -10.17
N ILE A 143 -3.81 -6.18 -11.46
CA ILE A 143 -3.74 -7.36 -12.32
C ILE A 143 -2.95 -6.99 -13.58
N ASP A 144 -2.21 -7.94 -14.13
CA ASP A 144 -1.41 -7.72 -15.35
C ASP A 144 -2.25 -7.32 -16.56
N GLN A 145 -3.45 -7.89 -16.73
CA GLN A 145 -4.37 -7.51 -17.80
C GLN A 145 -5.82 -7.43 -17.28
N PRO A 146 -6.67 -6.56 -17.85
CA PRO A 146 -8.07 -6.47 -17.43
C PRO A 146 -8.90 -7.68 -17.88
N GLU A 147 -8.41 -8.48 -18.82
CA GLU A 147 -9.10 -9.64 -19.39
C GLU A 147 -8.14 -10.82 -19.52
N HIS A 148 -8.63 -12.01 -19.16
CA HIS A 148 -7.89 -13.27 -19.25
C HIS A 148 -8.79 -14.38 -19.76
N ARG A 149 -8.24 -15.45 -20.32
CA ARG A 149 -9.02 -16.66 -20.61
C ARG A 149 -9.10 -17.59 -19.41
N VAL A 150 -10.13 -18.44 -19.38
CA VAL A 150 -10.16 -19.62 -18.51
C VAL A 150 -8.93 -20.49 -18.83
N GLY A 151 -8.30 -21.08 -17.81
CA GLY A 151 -7.00 -21.76 -17.92
C GLY A 151 -5.74 -20.87 -17.93
N GLU A 152 -5.85 -19.56 -18.22
CA GLU A 152 -4.71 -18.64 -18.06
C GLU A 152 -4.40 -18.39 -16.58
N ARG A 153 -3.15 -17.97 -16.30
CA ARG A 153 -2.65 -17.71 -14.94
C ARG A 153 -2.31 -16.22 -14.76
N PRO A 154 -3.28 -15.38 -14.36
CA PRO A 154 -3.07 -13.95 -14.17
C PRO A 154 -2.00 -13.66 -13.11
N THR A 155 -1.30 -12.55 -13.28
CA THR A 155 -0.39 -12.03 -12.25
C THR A 155 -1.11 -10.97 -11.44
N LEU A 156 -1.46 -11.32 -10.20
CA LEU A 156 -2.10 -10.43 -9.26
C LEU A 156 -1.02 -9.74 -8.43
N ARG A 157 -1.19 -8.45 -8.15
CA ARG A 157 -0.21 -7.67 -7.39
C ARG A 157 -0.83 -6.89 -6.26
N LEU A 158 -0.08 -6.81 -5.17
CA LEU A 158 -0.26 -5.89 -4.06
C LEU A 158 0.81 -4.81 -4.18
N VAL A 159 0.39 -3.55 -4.14
CA VAL A 159 1.29 -2.39 -4.21
C VAL A 159 1.16 -1.57 -2.94
N VAL A 160 2.28 -1.31 -2.28
CA VAL A 160 2.36 -0.44 -1.09
C VAL A 160 3.05 0.85 -1.46
N VAL A 161 2.46 1.98 -1.10
CA VAL A 161 3.06 3.31 -1.30
C VAL A 161 3.08 4.05 0.02
N ASN A 162 4.23 4.63 0.39
CA ASN A 162 4.28 5.60 1.47
C ASN A 162 3.71 6.94 0.98
N ILE A 163 2.57 7.34 1.55
CA ILE A 163 1.86 8.58 1.22
C ILE A 163 2.16 9.71 2.20
N SER A 164 3.01 9.46 3.20
CA SER A 164 3.50 10.47 4.13
C SER A 164 4.70 11.24 3.56
N GLU A 165 5.12 12.28 4.27
CA GLU A 165 6.24 13.15 3.87
C GLU A 165 7.61 12.59 4.31
N GLN A 166 7.65 11.50 5.08
CA GLN A 166 8.89 10.98 5.66
C GLN A 166 9.07 9.50 5.33
N PRO A 167 10.31 9.06 5.02
CA PRO A 167 10.60 7.63 4.95
C PRO A 167 10.25 6.92 6.24
N CYS A 168 9.70 5.72 6.13
CA CYS A 168 9.34 4.90 7.27
C CYS A 168 9.68 3.42 7.00
N VAL A 169 9.78 2.60 8.05
CA VAL A 169 10.06 1.16 7.94
C VAL A 169 8.80 0.36 8.27
N ARG A 170 8.46 -0.63 7.42
CA ARG A 170 7.36 -1.57 7.65
C ARG A 170 7.84 -2.99 7.39
N ASP A 171 7.38 -3.91 8.23
CA ASP A 171 7.47 -5.34 7.94
C ASP A 171 6.41 -5.70 6.90
N LEU A 172 6.86 -6.12 5.73
CA LEU A 172 6.02 -6.54 4.62
C LEU A 172 6.19 -8.04 4.41
N ASP A 173 6.26 -8.83 5.47
CA ASP A 173 6.28 -10.28 5.34
C ASP A 173 4.98 -10.82 4.71
N GLY A 174 5.10 -11.99 4.06
CA GLY A 174 4.00 -12.60 3.33
C GLY A 174 2.76 -12.91 4.18
N ALA A 175 2.90 -13.14 5.50
CA ALA A 175 1.77 -13.42 6.38
C ALA A 175 0.98 -12.16 6.77
N ARG A 176 1.58 -10.97 6.64
CA ARG A 176 0.91 -9.66 6.79
C ARG A 176 0.23 -9.19 5.52
N GLN A 177 0.69 -9.69 4.38
CA GLN A 177 0.13 -9.41 3.07
C GLN A 177 -0.98 -10.40 2.76
N GLU A 178 -2.03 -9.97 2.05
CA GLU A 178 -2.98 -10.90 1.47
C GLU A 178 -3.50 -10.36 0.13
N ILE A 179 -3.54 -11.22 -0.87
CA ILE A 179 -4.17 -10.97 -2.17
C ILE A 179 -5.38 -11.90 -2.27
N VAL A 180 -6.55 -11.34 -2.54
CA VAL A 180 -7.83 -12.07 -2.51
C VAL A 180 -8.60 -11.84 -3.81
N VAL A 181 -9.09 -12.93 -4.41
CA VAL A 181 -9.99 -12.88 -5.56
C VAL A 181 -11.43 -13.08 -5.08
N TRP A 182 -12.30 -12.15 -5.46
CA TRP A 182 -13.72 -12.17 -5.17
C TRP A 182 -14.55 -12.24 -6.45
N SER A 183 -15.78 -12.72 -6.32
CA SER A 183 -16.81 -12.58 -7.35
C SER A 183 -17.01 -11.11 -7.74
N GLY A 184 -17.51 -10.88 -8.96
CA GLY A 184 -17.73 -9.55 -9.50
C GLY A 184 -18.70 -8.69 -8.67
N ASP A 185 -19.63 -9.28 -7.93
CA ASP A 185 -20.51 -8.56 -6.98
C ASP A 185 -19.90 -8.37 -5.59
N GLY A 186 -18.74 -8.99 -5.31
CA GLY A 186 -18.02 -8.90 -4.04
C GLY A 186 -18.64 -9.72 -2.91
N VAL A 187 -19.51 -10.69 -3.22
CA VAL A 187 -20.19 -11.52 -2.23
C VAL A 187 -19.37 -12.78 -1.90
N ASP A 188 -18.86 -13.45 -2.92
CA ASP A 188 -18.17 -14.73 -2.76
C ASP A 188 -16.66 -14.54 -2.80
N ARG A 189 -15.99 -14.96 -1.72
CA ARG A 189 -14.52 -15.09 -1.72
C ARG A 189 -14.15 -16.38 -2.43
N LEU A 190 -13.37 -16.26 -3.51
CA LEU A 190 -13.04 -17.41 -4.36
C LEU A 190 -11.67 -17.98 -4.04
N TRP A 191 -10.70 -17.13 -3.72
CA TRP A 191 -9.31 -17.52 -3.48
C TRP A 191 -8.58 -16.49 -2.62
N SER A 192 -7.59 -16.93 -1.84
CA SER A 192 -6.64 -16.06 -1.12
C SER A 192 -5.22 -16.61 -1.23
N SER A 193 -4.24 -15.71 -1.32
CA SER A 193 -2.81 -16.04 -1.24
C SER A 193 -2.41 -16.72 0.06
N ASN A 194 -3.22 -16.57 1.11
CA ASN A 194 -2.90 -17.06 2.46
C ASN A 194 -3.67 -18.33 2.84
N ASP A 195 -4.45 -18.89 1.91
CA ASP A 195 -5.30 -20.03 2.22
C ASP A 195 -4.53 -21.31 2.53
N CYS A 196 -3.42 -21.60 1.85
CA CYS A 196 -2.79 -22.91 1.99
C CYS A 196 -1.70 -22.93 3.05
N VAL A 197 -0.56 -22.31 2.74
CA VAL A 197 0.60 -22.24 3.60
C VAL A 197 1.29 -20.92 3.28
N ASN A 198 1.36 -20.05 4.28
CA ASN A 198 2.10 -18.79 4.20
C ASN A 198 2.82 -18.60 5.54
N PRO A 199 4.03 -19.17 5.69
CA PRO A 199 4.76 -19.08 6.95
C PRO A 199 5.21 -17.63 7.16
N ALA A 200 5.03 -17.13 8.38
CA ALA A 200 5.54 -15.81 8.73
C ALA A 200 7.07 -15.77 8.60
N THR A 201 7.56 -14.75 7.92
CA THR A 201 8.98 -14.39 7.84
C THR A 201 9.16 -12.97 8.37
N VAL A 202 10.35 -12.41 8.23
CA VAL A 202 10.58 -10.98 8.48
C VAL A 202 11.03 -10.35 7.16
N ASP A 203 10.33 -9.32 6.70
CA ASP A 203 10.71 -8.53 5.53
C ASP A 203 10.62 -7.03 5.83
N LEU A 204 11.63 -6.51 6.54
CA LEU A 204 11.71 -5.08 6.88
C LEU A 204 12.12 -4.26 5.66
N ARG A 205 11.22 -3.37 5.21
CA ARG A 205 11.45 -2.47 4.08
C ARG A 205 11.36 -1.01 4.52
N THR A 206 12.29 -0.20 4.02
CA THR A 206 12.17 1.26 4.09
C THR A 206 11.30 1.73 2.92
N LEU A 207 10.14 2.32 3.21
CA LEU A 207 9.24 2.89 2.24
C LEU A 207 9.56 4.37 2.06
N VAL A 208 10.06 4.73 0.88
CA VAL A 208 10.33 6.12 0.50
C VAL A 208 9.02 6.78 0.04
N PRO A 209 8.72 8.03 0.45
CA PRO A 209 7.54 8.76 0.01
C PRO A 209 7.33 8.68 -1.51
N GLY A 210 6.13 8.30 -1.92
CA GLY A 210 5.72 8.20 -3.33
C GLY A 210 6.33 7.05 -4.12
N GLN A 211 7.31 6.32 -3.56
CA GLN A 211 7.92 5.17 -4.23
C GLN A 211 7.12 3.90 -3.93
N PRO A 212 6.59 3.22 -4.96
CA PRO A 212 5.85 1.97 -4.77
C PRO A 212 6.79 0.79 -4.50
N VAL A 213 6.36 -0.09 -3.61
CA VAL A 213 6.90 -1.45 -3.44
C VAL A 213 5.80 -2.43 -3.80
N ALA A 214 6.08 -3.37 -4.70
CA ALA A 214 5.08 -4.31 -5.19
C ALA A 214 5.44 -5.75 -4.85
N PHE A 215 4.42 -6.56 -4.65
CA PHE A 215 4.51 -8.00 -4.49
C PHE A 215 3.50 -8.66 -5.41
N ALA A 216 3.88 -9.76 -6.03
CA ALA A 216 3.09 -10.45 -7.02
C ALA A 216 2.89 -11.92 -6.67
N VAL A 217 1.77 -12.45 -7.14
CA VAL A 217 1.49 -13.88 -7.17
C VAL A 217 0.90 -14.24 -8.53
N ARG A 218 1.41 -15.32 -9.13
CA ARG A 218 0.88 -15.84 -10.38
C ARG A 218 -0.20 -16.87 -10.06
N TRP A 219 -1.46 -16.43 -10.06
CA TRP A 219 -2.62 -17.21 -9.65
C TRP A 219 -3.02 -18.24 -10.72
N ALA A 220 -3.38 -19.46 -10.31
CA ALA A 220 -3.70 -20.59 -11.19
C ALA A 220 -5.12 -20.52 -11.75
N GLY A 221 -5.89 -19.48 -11.41
CA GLY A 221 -7.28 -19.38 -11.82
C GLY A 221 -8.16 -20.42 -11.11
N ARG A 222 -7.81 -20.83 -9.90
CA ARG A 222 -8.54 -21.85 -9.11
C ARG A 222 -8.99 -21.30 -7.76
N THR A 223 -10.07 -21.87 -7.23
CA THR A 223 -10.60 -21.54 -5.90
C THR A 223 -9.69 -22.06 -4.79
N SER A 224 -9.81 -21.49 -3.60
CA SER A 224 -9.19 -22.02 -2.37
C SER A 224 -10.04 -21.71 -1.15
N THR A 225 -9.88 -22.54 -0.13
CA THR A 225 -10.43 -22.34 1.21
C THR A 225 -9.29 -22.34 2.24
N PRO A 226 -9.46 -21.77 3.43
CA PRO A 226 -8.42 -21.78 4.46
C PRO A 226 -7.95 -23.20 4.80
N GLY A 227 -6.64 -23.36 4.99
CA GLY A 227 -5.94 -24.65 5.09
C GLY A 227 -5.88 -25.43 3.77
N CYS A 228 -6.40 -24.88 2.68
CA CYS A 228 -6.62 -25.59 1.40
C CYS A 228 -7.27 -26.97 1.61
N ALA A 229 -8.28 -26.97 2.48
CA ALA A 229 -8.98 -28.16 2.94
C ALA A 229 -9.89 -28.79 1.87
N GLU A 230 -10.36 -27.98 0.91
CA GLU A 230 -11.23 -28.42 -0.16
C GLU A 230 -10.50 -28.61 -1.49
N THR A 231 -11.08 -29.44 -2.35
CA THR A 231 -10.61 -29.61 -3.73
C THR A 231 -10.76 -28.29 -4.47
N ARG A 232 -9.62 -27.69 -4.85
CA ARG A 232 -9.60 -26.47 -5.64
C ARG A 232 -10.19 -26.72 -7.02
N THR A 233 -11.20 -25.95 -7.38
CA THR A 233 -11.87 -26.01 -8.68
C THR A 233 -11.44 -24.84 -9.56
N GLU A 234 -11.58 -24.99 -10.87
CA GLU A 234 -11.32 -23.88 -11.79
C GLU A 234 -12.39 -22.78 -11.62
N VAL A 235 -11.95 -21.53 -11.48
CA VAL A 235 -12.86 -20.39 -11.48
C VAL A 235 -13.39 -20.20 -12.91
N PRO A 236 -14.71 -20.19 -13.14
CA PRO A 236 -15.27 -20.12 -14.49
C PRO A 236 -15.03 -18.77 -15.17
N ALA A 237 -15.56 -18.61 -16.39
CA ALA A 237 -15.68 -17.32 -17.03
C ALA A 237 -16.65 -16.43 -16.24
N GLY A 238 -16.36 -15.12 -16.17
CA GLY A 238 -17.14 -14.17 -15.39
C GLY A 238 -16.40 -12.87 -15.08
N ALA A 239 -17.06 -11.98 -14.35
CA ALA A 239 -16.46 -10.78 -13.80
C ALA A 239 -16.00 -11.01 -12.36
N TYR A 240 -14.83 -10.49 -12.02
CA TYR A 240 -14.16 -10.68 -10.75
C TYR A 240 -13.50 -9.39 -10.28
N ARG A 241 -13.06 -9.38 -9.03
CA ARG A 241 -12.26 -8.29 -8.47
C ARG A 241 -11.16 -8.83 -7.57
N VAL A 242 -10.00 -8.19 -7.64
CA VAL A 242 -8.88 -8.41 -6.72
C VAL A 242 -8.97 -7.36 -5.62
N LEU A 243 -8.85 -7.80 -4.37
CA LEU A 243 -8.55 -6.91 -3.25
C LEU A 243 -7.22 -7.35 -2.65
N THR A 244 -6.50 -6.39 -2.10
CA THR A 244 -5.24 -6.65 -1.40
C THR A 244 -5.26 -5.98 -0.04
N ARG A 245 -4.50 -6.51 0.91
CA ARG A 245 -4.31 -5.86 2.20
C ARG A 245 -2.90 -6.04 2.74
N VAL A 246 -2.49 -5.06 3.54
CA VAL A 246 -1.33 -5.15 4.45
C VAL A 246 -1.85 -4.86 5.84
N ASP A 247 -1.82 -5.87 6.72
CA ASP A 247 -2.48 -5.85 8.03
C ASP A 247 -3.94 -5.38 7.88
N ASP A 248 -4.32 -4.23 8.47
CA ASP A 248 -5.69 -3.69 8.42
C ASP A 248 -5.93 -2.69 7.27
N VAL A 249 -4.93 -2.40 6.42
CA VAL A 249 -5.08 -1.48 5.28
C VAL A 249 -5.51 -2.25 4.05
N ILE A 250 -6.70 -1.97 3.54
CA ILE A 250 -7.32 -2.68 2.39
C ILE A 250 -7.34 -1.76 1.18
N SER A 251 -7.01 -2.30 0.00
CA SER A 251 -7.05 -1.57 -1.26
C SER A 251 -8.47 -1.32 -1.77
N GLU A 252 -8.59 -0.35 -2.69
CA GLU A 252 -9.71 -0.35 -3.63
C GLU A 252 -9.71 -1.63 -4.49
N PRO A 253 -10.88 -2.10 -4.97
CA PRO A 253 -10.96 -3.31 -5.78
C PRO A 253 -10.47 -3.08 -7.21
N ALA A 254 -9.63 -3.97 -7.72
CA ALA A 254 -9.22 -4.01 -9.11
C ALA A 254 -10.10 -5.00 -9.91
N PRO A 255 -10.99 -4.54 -10.81
CA PRO A 255 -11.85 -5.42 -11.58
C PRO A 255 -11.08 -6.12 -12.71
N PHE A 256 -11.50 -7.35 -13.05
CA PHE A 256 -11.04 -8.05 -14.24
C PHE A 256 -12.09 -9.04 -14.75
N LEU A 257 -11.96 -9.46 -16.00
CA LEU A 257 -12.82 -10.45 -16.64
C LEU A 257 -12.05 -11.75 -16.92
N ARG A 258 -12.74 -12.87 -16.75
CA ARG A 258 -12.34 -14.15 -17.34
C ARG A 258 -13.28 -14.49 -18.48
N ASN A 259 -12.73 -14.55 -19.68
CA ASN A 259 -13.40 -14.96 -20.90
C ASN A 259 -13.27 -16.48 -21.08
N PRO A 260 -14.22 -17.13 -21.77
CA PRO A 260 -14.14 -18.55 -22.08
C PRO A 260 -12.92 -18.91 -22.94
#